data_AF-A0ABD2RMY2-F1
#
_entry.id   AF-A0ABD2RMY2-F1
#
_cell.length_a   1.000
_cell.length_b   1.000
_cell.length_c   1.000
_cell.angle_alpha   90.00
_cell.angle_beta   90.00
_cell.angle_gamma   90.00
#
_symmetry.space_group_name_H-M   'P 1'
#
loop_
_entity.id
_entity.type
_entity.pdbx_description
1 polymer ?
#
loop_
_entity_poly.entity_id
_entity_poly.type
_entity_poly.pdbx_seq_one_letter_code
_entity_poly.pdbx_strand_id
1 'polypeptide(L)'
;FQFNCKPLVLCFIININYCSSHKKPRINMETTSKITQKWMLCAFGSFISCFIFMLYLKHNNEAVNFRALRHAMFNMASSLDDSFSPHGNLEISKPARRREEEGDIIQKNSRNKCNIFEGRWIYQSTESPYYEASQCPFLSEQVSCQKNGRPDFDYENWSWEAHDCVIPRFNGRDMLRRLRGKRVIIVGDSLNRNQWESLACLLYSTIPPSRTHLDLSSGYYKVFKAKDYNVTVEFYWNPFLVQFDSINAPKILRLEKLDLSSQHWQGADIMVFNTGHWWVHRGKFKAWDLFEYKGRLVDELKLESAFEVAMRTWANWIDQNVNLTKTTVYFRSISPEHKGQNGCYNKTQPITDMSYVTHFSESLTKIVDRTLSKMRVPVRYLNITKLSQHRVDAHPSVYAKKKGQELIKRKLKPPQSISDCSHWCLPGMPDTWNRLLYASLLLDHPIDSPSLSHLVSGKSEIYHQ
;
A
#
# COMPACT_ATOMS: atom_id res chain seq x y z
N PHE A 1 -35.64 0.87 -41.27
CA PHE A 1 -36.10 -0.32 -40.52
C PHE A 1 -35.59 -0.22 -39.09
N GLN A 2 -36.50 0.17 -38.19
CA GLN A 2 -36.29 0.21 -36.75
C GLN A 2 -36.60 -1.20 -36.23
N PHE A 3 -35.65 -1.89 -35.61
CA PHE A 3 -35.94 -3.12 -34.87
C PHE A 3 -35.43 -3.00 -33.43
N ASN A 4 -36.39 -3.10 -32.53
CA ASN A 4 -36.27 -3.02 -31.08
C ASN A 4 -35.41 -4.15 -30.50
N CYS A 5 -34.40 -3.80 -29.72
CA CYS A 5 -33.72 -4.72 -28.79
C CYS A 5 -34.60 -5.04 -27.58
N LYS A 6 -35.55 -5.96 -27.73
CA LYS A 6 -36.20 -6.70 -26.63
C LYS A 6 -36.62 -8.07 -27.20
N PRO A 7 -35.75 -9.09 -27.22
CA PRO A 7 -35.78 -10.12 -26.18
C PRO A 7 -34.45 -10.91 -26.05
N LEU A 8 -33.50 -10.44 -25.25
CA LEU A 8 -32.33 -11.26 -24.85
C LEU A 8 -32.06 -11.23 -23.34
N VAL A 9 -32.74 -10.35 -22.61
CA VAL A 9 -32.72 -10.28 -21.15
C VAL A 9 -33.73 -11.25 -20.52
N LEU A 10 -34.70 -11.77 -21.29
CA LEU A 10 -35.75 -12.65 -20.75
C LEU A 10 -35.27 -14.09 -20.45
N CYS A 11 -34.22 -14.59 -21.11
CA CYS A 11 -33.71 -15.94 -20.86
C CYS A 11 -32.90 -16.07 -19.56
N PHE A 12 -32.36 -14.96 -19.03
CA PHE A 12 -31.63 -14.98 -17.75
C PHE A 12 -32.57 -14.86 -16.54
N ILE A 13 -33.69 -14.15 -16.67
CA ILE A 13 -34.63 -13.93 -15.55
C ILE A 13 -35.54 -15.15 -15.31
N ILE A 14 -35.89 -15.91 -16.37
CA ILE A 14 -36.79 -17.07 -16.22
C ILE A 14 -36.12 -18.25 -15.50
N ASN A 15 -34.80 -18.43 -15.62
CA ASN A 15 -34.09 -19.54 -14.95
C ASN A 15 -33.82 -19.30 -13.46
N ILE A 16 -33.74 -18.05 -13.00
CA ILE A 16 -33.50 -17.76 -11.57
C ILE A 16 -34.80 -17.90 -10.76
N ASN A 17 -35.95 -17.48 -11.32
CA ASN A 17 -37.23 -17.58 -10.62
C ASN A 17 -37.78 -19.01 -10.51
N TYR A 18 -37.34 -19.95 -11.35
CA TYR A 18 -37.77 -21.36 -11.23
C TYR A 18 -37.01 -22.13 -10.13
N CYS A 19 -35.92 -21.59 -9.60
CA CYS A 19 -35.10 -22.22 -8.55
C CYS A 19 -35.40 -21.70 -7.13
N SER A 20 -36.23 -20.68 -6.94
CA SER A 20 -36.45 -20.03 -5.62
C SER A 20 -37.82 -20.29 -4.98
N SER A 21 -38.59 -21.27 -5.44
CA SER A 21 -39.83 -21.69 -4.78
C SER A 21 -39.81 -23.20 -4.56
N HIS A 22 -39.47 -23.63 -3.35
CA HIS A 22 -40.14 -24.76 -2.69
C HIS A 22 -39.64 -24.91 -1.24
N LYS A 23 -40.55 -24.70 -0.29
CA LYS A 23 -40.41 -25.09 1.13
C LYS A 23 -40.10 -26.60 1.23
N LYS A 24 -39.19 -26.96 2.14
CA LYS A 24 -38.84 -28.34 2.54
C LYS A 24 -40.05 -29.29 2.58
N PRO A 25 -39.92 -30.49 1.99
CA PRO A 25 -40.50 -31.69 2.57
C PRO A 25 -39.48 -32.82 2.75
N ARG A 26 -39.85 -33.78 3.61
CA ARG A 26 -39.08 -34.95 4.04
C ARG A 26 -38.55 -35.80 2.88
N ILE A 27 -37.39 -36.39 3.12
CA ILE A 27 -36.58 -37.23 2.23
C ILE A 27 -37.28 -38.57 1.95
N ASN A 28 -37.37 -38.96 0.68
CA ASN A 28 -37.59 -40.34 0.22
C ASN A 28 -36.51 -40.69 -0.83
N MET A 29 -35.99 -41.92 -0.77
CA MET A 29 -34.71 -42.34 -1.37
C MET A 29 -34.74 -42.66 -2.87
N GLU A 30 -35.81 -42.34 -3.60
CA GLU A 30 -35.95 -42.60 -5.06
C GLU A 30 -35.84 -41.35 -5.96
N THR A 31 -35.82 -40.13 -5.40
CA THR A 31 -35.78 -38.88 -6.20
C THR A 31 -34.38 -38.34 -6.50
N THR A 32 -33.33 -38.92 -5.94
CA THR A 32 -31.94 -38.43 -6.03
C THR A 32 -31.30 -38.58 -7.43
N SER A 33 -31.74 -39.57 -8.21
CA SER A 33 -31.19 -39.89 -9.56
C SER A 33 -31.64 -38.90 -10.65
N LYS A 34 -32.92 -38.51 -10.66
CA LYS A 34 -33.47 -37.56 -11.65
C LYS A 34 -33.00 -36.13 -11.44
N ILE A 35 -32.68 -35.77 -10.19
CA ILE A 35 -32.16 -34.45 -9.82
C ILE A 35 -30.72 -34.33 -10.35
N THR A 36 -29.85 -35.31 -10.13
CA THR A 36 -28.46 -35.29 -10.58
C THR A 36 -28.32 -35.23 -12.11
N GLN A 37 -29.16 -35.92 -12.87
CA GLN A 37 -29.18 -35.82 -14.35
C GLN A 37 -29.58 -34.42 -14.86
N LYS A 38 -30.56 -33.77 -14.22
CA LYS A 38 -31.00 -32.42 -14.61
C LYS A 38 -29.93 -31.36 -14.30
N TRP A 39 -29.24 -31.48 -13.17
CA TRP A 39 -28.10 -30.61 -12.83
C TRP A 39 -26.91 -30.79 -13.78
N MET A 40 -26.64 -32.03 -14.20
CA MET A 40 -25.62 -32.34 -15.21
C MET A 40 -25.94 -31.69 -16.56
N LEU A 41 -27.19 -31.75 -17.02
CA LEU A 41 -27.61 -31.12 -18.28
C LEU A 41 -27.51 -29.59 -18.23
N CYS A 42 -27.87 -28.97 -17.10
CA CYS A 42 -27.70 -27.52 -16.91
C CYS A 42 -26.22 -27.10 -16.88
N ALA A 43 -25.36 -27.88 -16.22
CA ALA A 43 -23.92 -27.62 -16.18
C ALA A 43 -23.29 -27.76 -17.58
N PHE A 44 -23.69 -28.79 -18.34
CA PHE A 44 -23.20 -29.03 -19.70
C PHE A 44 -23.67 -27.94 -20.67
N GLY A 45 -24.93 -27.51 -20.58
CA GLY A 45 -25.47 -26.41 -21.37
C GLY A 45 -24.79 -25.07 -21.08
N SER A 46 -24.49 -24.80 -19.81
CA SER A 46 -23.72 -23.61 -19.39
C SER A 46 -22.30 -23.63 -19.94
N PHE A 47 -21.65 -24.80 -19.94
CA PHE A 47 -20.29 -24.97 -20.45
C PHE A 47 -20.21 -24.77 -21.97
N ILE A 48 -21.17 -25.34 -22.72
CA ILE A 48 -21.26 -25.16 -24.18
C ILE A 48 -21.54 -23.69 -24.53
N SER A 49 -22.45 -23.04 -23.81
CA SER A 49 -22.75 -21.61 -24.01
C SER A 49 -21.53 -20.72 -23.76
N CYS A 50 -20.79 -20.98 -22.67
CA CYS A 50 -19.55 -20.26 -22.35
C CYS A 50 -18.46 -20.51 -23.40
N PHE A 51 -18.34 -21.74 -23.90
CA PHE A 51 -17.38 -22.09 -24.95
C PHE A 51 -17.69 -21.42 -26.28
N ILE A 52 -18.95 -21.39 -26.70
CA ILE A 52 -19.40 -20.70 -27.93
C ILE A 52 -19.16 -19.19 -27.79
N PHE A 53 -19.42 -18.61 -26.62
CA PHE A 53 -19.16 -17.19 -26.35
C PHE A 53 -17.66 -16.85 -26.43
N MET A 54 -16.79 -17.72 -25.89
CA MET A 54 -15.33 -17.56 -26.00
C MET A 54 -14.82 -17.68 -27.44
N LEU A 55 -15.40 -18.57 -28.25
CA LEU A 55 -15.08 -18.68 -29.68
C LEU A 55 -15.54 -17.44 -30.46
N TYR A 56 -16.71 -16.89 -30.13
CA TYR A 56 -17.21 -15.65 -30.73
C TYR A 56 -16.32 -14.44 -30.42
N LEU A 57 -15.86 -14.30 -29.17
CA LEU A 57 -14.93 -13.24 -28.77
C LEU A 57 -13.56 -13.37 -29.46
N LYS A 58 -13.08 -14.60 -29.62
CA LYS A 58 -11.84 -14.90 -30.35
C LYS A 58 -11.96 -14.60 -31.84
N HIS A 59 -13.12 -14.84 -32.45
CA HIS A 59 -13.37 -14.54 -33.87
C HIS A 59 -13.41 -13.03 -34.12
N ASN A 60 -13.94 -12.24 -33.19
CA ASN A 60 -14.16 -10.80 -33.39
C ASN A 60 -13.06 -9.90 -32.81
N ASN A 61 -11.98 -10.46 -32.23
CA ASN A 61 -10.89 -9.70 -31.57
C ASN A 61 -11.38 -8.71 -30.50
N GLU A 62 -12.54 -8.97 -29.90
CA GLU A 62 -13.14 -8.15 -28.85
C GLU A 62 -12.60 -8.59 -27.47
N ALA A 63 -11.97 -7.67 -26.74
CA ALA A 63 -11.56 -7.92 -25.36
C ALA A 63 -12.77 -7.81 -24.42
N VAL A 64 -13.09 -8.89 -23.69
CA VAL A 64 -14.11 -8.82 -22.64
C VAL A 64 -13.64 -7.85 -21.56
N ASN A 65 -14.43 -6.80 -21.34
CA ASN A 65 -14.20 -5.89 -20.24
C ASN A 65 -14.55 -6.58 -18.90
N PHE A 66 -13.58 -7.30 -18.33
CA PHE A 66 -13.71 -7.99 -17.04
C PHE A 66 -14.20 -7.06 -15.91
N ARG A 67 -14.04 -5.74 -16.06
CA ARG A 67 -14.56 -4.72 -15.15
C ARG A 67 -16.09 -4.70 -15.11
N ALA A 68 -16.76 -4.82 -16.27
CA ALA A 68 -18.22 -4.84 -16.34
C ALA A 68 -18.80 -6.13 -15.75
N LEU A 69 -18.13 -7.27 -15.98
CA LEU A 69 -18.48 -8.54 -15.37
C LEU A 69 -18.29 -8.53 -13.84
N ARG A 70 -17.23 -7.88 -13.35
CA ARG A 70 -16.92 -7.69 -11.92
C ARG A 70 -17.96 -6.81 -11.21
N HIS A 71 -18.40 -5.71 -11.83
CA HIS A 71 -19.48 -4.88 -11.29
C HIS A 71 -20.85 -5.59 -11.31
N ALA A 72 -21.15 -6.36 -12.35
CA ALA A 72 -22.40 -7.12 -12.46
C ALA A 72 -22.51 -8.20 -11.37
N MET A 73 -21.41 -8.86 -11.01
CA MET A 73 -21.38 -9.83 -9.91
C MET A 73 -21.54 -9.18 -8.52
N PHE A 74 -21.04 -7.95 -8.34
CA PHE A 74 -21.19 -7.20 -7.09
C PHE A 74 -22.64 -6.76 -6.84
N ASN A 75 -23.33 -6.27 -7.88
CA ASN A 75 -24.72 -5.81 -7.76
C ASN A 75 -25.74 -6.92 -7.45
N MET A 76 -25.46 -8.17 -7.86
CA MET A 76 -26.30 -9.32 -7.51
C MET A 76 -26.11 -9.81 -6.07
N ALA A 77 -24.92 -9.59 -5.49
CA ALA A 77 -24.67 -9.95 -4.09
C ALA A 77 -25.31 -8.95 -3.12
N SER A 78 -25.34 -7.65 -3.48
CA SER A 78 -25.96 -6.60 -2.66
C SER A 78 -27.49 -6.64 -2.63
N SER A 79 -28.15 -7.27 -3.62
CA SER A 79 -29.63 -7.38 -3.65
C SER A 79 -30.19 -8.46 -2.72
N LEU A 80 -29.33 -9.24 -2.04
CA LEU A 80 -29.75 -10.35 -1.17
C LEU A 80 -29.73 -10.02 0.33
N ASP A 81 -29.29 -8.83 0.73
CA ASP A 81 -29.02 -8.52 2.16
C ASP A 81 -29.80 -7.32 2.72
N ASP A 82 -30.76 -6.76 1.98
CA ASP A 82 -31.52 -5.59 2.42
C ASP A 82 -33.01 -5.92 2.62
N SER A 83 -33.31 -6.53 3.76
CA SER A 83 -34.68 -6.63 4.26
C SER A 83 -34.73 -6.51 5.78
N PHE A 84 -34.42 -5.33 6.33
CA PHE A 84 -34.88 -4.95 7.66
C PHE A 84 -35.06 -3.43 7.77
N SER A 85 -36.32 -2.99 7.86
CA SER A 85 -36.72 -1.65 8.28
C SER A 85 -37.12 -1.69 9.76
N PRO A 86 -36.97 -0.58 10.50
CA PRO A 86 -38.20 0.02 11.01
C PRO A 86 -38.25 1.55 10.92
N HIS A 87 -39.49 2.02 10.73
CA HIS A 87 -39.96 3.39 10.74
C HIS A 87 -39.77 4.13 12.09
N GLY A 88 -39.58 5.44 12.00
CA GLY A 88 -39.80 6.40 13.09
C GLY A 88 -39.55 7.84 12.65
N ASN A 89 -40.62 8.57 12.30
CA ASN A 89 -40.60 10.00 11.98
C ASN A 89 -40.34 10.85 13.23
N LEU A 90 -39.52 11.90 13.12
CA LEU A 90 -39.67 13.11 13.96
C LEU A 90 -39.15 14.36 13.22
N GLU A 91 -39.79 15.48 13.53
CA GLU A 91 -39.98 16.67 12.72
C GLU A 91 -38.76 17.59 12.51
N ILE A 92 -38.73 18.25 11.36
CA ILE A 92 -37.78 19.30 10.97
C ILE A 92 -38.25 20.65 11.54
N SER A 93 -37.45 21.25 12.42
CA SER A 93 -37.56 22.68 12.76
C SER A 93 -36.45 23.49 12.07
N LYS A 94 -36.84 24.59 11.40
CA LYS A 94 -35.95 25.55 10.72
C LYS A 94 -35.29 26.49 11.73
N PRO A 95 -34.01 26.87 11.60
CA PRO A 95 -33.50 28.06 12.26
C PRO A 95 -33.59 29.30 11.36
N ALA A 96 -33.89 30.41 12.02
CA ALA A 96 -34.09 31.75 11.49
C ALA A 96 -32.77 32.42 11.06
N ARG A 97 -32.88 33.30 10.06
CA ARG A 97 -31.83 34.20 9.57
C ARG A 97 -31.46 35.23 10.65
N ARG A 98 -30.16 35.51 10.80
CA ARG A 98 -29.66 36.77 11.35
C ARG A 98 -28.42 37.18 10.54
N ARG A 99 -28.44 38.39 9.98
CA ARG A 99 -27.37 39.00 9.19
C ARG A 99 -26.57 39.98 10.07
N GLU A 100 -25.29 40.03 9.74
CA GLU A 100 -24.33 41.14 9.86
C GLU A 100 -23.87 41.57 11.26
N GLU A 101 -22.57 41.38 11.50
CA GLU A 101 -21.66 42.51 11.74
C GLU A 101 -20.25 42.16 11.24
N GLU A 102 -19.81 42.93 10.26
CA GLU A 102 -18.52 42.89 9.60
C GLU A 102 -17.52 43.70 10.44
N GLY A 103 -16.54 43.02 11.02
CA GLY A 103 -15.48 43.61 11.83
C GLY A 103 -14.14 43.07 11.38
N ASP A 104 -13.45 43.89 10.60
CA ASP A 104 -12.11 43.64 10.06
C ASP A 104 -11.09 43.52 11.20
N ILE A 105 -10.67 42.28 11.50
CA ILE A 105 -9.50 41.99 12.33
C ILE A 105 -8.47 41.31 11.43
N ILE A 106 -7.74 42.13 10.66
CA ILE A 106 -6.43 41.75 10.12
C ILE A 106 -5.48 41.62 11.31
N GLN A 107 -5.45 40.45 11.94
CA GLN A 107 -4.42 40.08 12.89
C GLN A 107 -3.81 38.74 12.49
N LYS A 108 -2.93 38.82 11.49
CA LYS A 108 -1.62 38.15 11.45
C LYS A 108 -1.56 36.74 12.08
N ASN A 109 -2.34 35.78 11.58
CA ASN A 109 -2.16 34.38 11.96
C ASN A 109 -1.08 33.72 11.10
N SER A 110 -0.08 33.18 11.77
CA SER A 110 1.03 32.41 11.21
C SER A 110 0.56 31.37 10.19
N ARG A 111 1.25 31.25 9.05
CA ARG A 111 1.07 30.18 8.07
C ARG A 111 1.15 28.79 8.75
N ASN A 112 0.02 28.22 9.13
CA ASN A 112 -0.03 26.82 9.56
C ASN A 112 0.38 25.95 8.36
N LYS A 113 1.59 25.40 8.41
CA LYS A 113 2.06 24.42 7.41
C LYS A 113 1.19 23.19 7.52
N CYS A 114 0.49 22.80 6.45
CA CYS A 114 -0.33 21.60 6.45
C CYS A 114 0.51 20.36 6.79
N ASN A 115 0.05 19.57 7.76
CA ASN A 115 0.64 18.27 8.06
C ASN A 115 -0.08 17.17 7.28
N ILE A 116 0.49 16.77 6.14
CA ILE A 116 -0.09 15.72 5.27
C ILE A 116 -0.14 14.32 5.91
N PHE A 117 0.48 14.14 7.08
CA PHE A 117 0.51 12.88 7.84
C PHE A 117 -0.57 12.80 8.92
N GLU A 118 -1.34 13.88 9.14
CA GLU A 118 -2.49 13.92 10.06
C GLU A 118 -3.78 14.05 9.25
N GLY A 119 -4.68 13.09 9.42
CA GLY A 119 -5.78 12.88 8.49
C GLY A 119 -6.61 11.66 8.81
N ARG A 120 -7.32 11.18 7.79
CA ARG A 120 -8.20 9.99 7.88
C ARG A 120 -8.20 9.19 6.58
N TRP A 121 -8.54 7.92 6.71
CA TRP A 121 -8.83 7.06 5.56
C TRP A 121 -10.25 7.29 5.06
N ILE A 122 -10.37 7.46 3.75
CA ILE A 122 -11.63 7.62 3.03
C ILE A 122 -11.74 6.51 1.99
N TYR A 123 -12.84 5.77 2.02
CA TYR A 123 -13.12 4.76 1.01
C TYR A 123 -13.57 5.45 -0.29
N GLN A 124 -12.87 5.18 -1.39
CA GLN A 124 -13.14 5.75 -2.70
C GLN A 124 -13.54 4.63 -3.67
N SER A 125 -14.81 4.24 -3.64
CA SER A 125 -15.35 3.15 -4.47
C SER A 125 -15.34 3.43 -5.98
N THR A 126 -15.28 4.70 -6.36
CA THR A 126 -15.33 5.15 -7.76
C THR A 126 -13.95 5.41 -8.35
N GLU A 127 -12.93 5.60 -7.52
CA GLU A 127 -11.56 5.84 -7.97
C GLU A 127 -10.83 4.52 -8.15
N SER A 128 -10.28 4.29 -9.33
CA SER A 128 -9.48 3.10 -9.59
C SER A 128 -8.13 3.17 -8.86
N PRO A 129 -7.55 2.02 -8.44
CA PRO A 129 -6.17 1.99 -7.97
C PRO A 129 -5.21 2.58 -9.01
N TYR A 130 -4.04 3.05 -8.56
CA TYR A 130 -3.08 3.73 -9.44
C TYR A 130 -2.56 2.86 -10.58
N TYR A 131 -2.60 1.54 -10.42
CA TYR A 131 -2.21 0.54 -11.39
C TYR A 131 -2.92 -0.78 -11.07
N GLU A 132 -2.97 -1.67 -12.06
CA GLU A 132 -3.36 -3.06 -11.86
C GLU A 132 -2.12 -3.90 -11.56
N ALA A 133 -2.17 -4.77 -10.55
CA ALA A 133 -1.01 -5.59 -10.15
C ALA A 133 -0.42 -6.40 -11.33
N SER A 134 -1.26 -6.84 -12.26
CA SER A 134 -0.87 -7.61 -13.45
C SER A 134 0.02 -6.83 -14.43
N GLN A 135 0.00 -5.49 -14.38
CA GLN A 135 0.86 -4.64 -15.20
C GLN A 135 2.32 -4.68 -14.75
N CYS A 136 2.59 -5.10 -13.50
CA CYS A 136 3.93 -5.07 -12.91
C CYS A 136 4.44 -6.49 -12.66
N PRO A 137 5.00 -7.17 -13.67
CA PRO A 137 5.39 -8.58 -13.58
C PRO A 137 6.54 -8.83 -12.59
N PHE A 138 7.22 -7.77 -12.13
CA PHE A 138 8.35 -7.82 -11.22
C PHE A 138 7.96 -7.76 -9.74
N LEU A 139 6.68 -7.53 -9.42
CA LEU A 139 6.22 -7.60 -8.03
C LEU A 139 6.54 -8.98 -7.45
N SER A 140 7.13 -8.99 -6.27
CA SER A 140 7.51 -10.24 -5.63
C SER A 140 6.28 -11.06 -5.23
N GLU A 141 6.44 -12.38 -5.17
CA GLU A 141 5.38 -13.27 -4.69
C GLU A 141 4.95 -12.96 -3.25
N GLN A 142 5.77 -12.25 -2.47
CA GLN A 142 5.42 -11.91 -1.09
C GLN A 142 4.28 -10.88 -1.00
N VAL A 143 4.20 -9.97 -1.98
CA VAL A 143 3.30 -8.80 -1.96
C VAL A 143 2.19 -8.89 -3.00
N SER A 144 2.25 -9.85 -3.93
CA SER A 144 1.27 -10.07 -5.00
C SER A 144 0.00 -10.80 -4.53
N CYS A 145 -0.75 -10.20 -3.60
CA CYS A 145 -1.85 -10.86 -2.88
C CYS A 145 -2.96 -11.43 -3.77
N GLN A 146 -3.50 -10.63 -4.70
CA GLN A 146 -4.52 -11.07 -5.66
C GLN A 146 -4.05 -12.27 -6.49
N LYS A 147 -2.83 -12.16 -7.07
CA LYS A 147 -2.18 -13.26 -7.81
C LYS A 147 -2.01 -14.52 -6.96
N ASN A 148 -1.88 -14.36 -5.65
CA ASN A 148 -1.72 -15.47 -4.71
C ASN A 148 -3.05 -16.06 -4.21
N GLY A 149 -4.18 -15.56 -4.69
CA GLY A 149 -5.52 -16.09 -4.40
C GLY A 149 -6.27 -15.34 -3.30
N ARG A 150 -5.87 -14.10 -2.97
CA ARG A 150 -6.67 -13.24 -2.09
C ARG A 150 -7.99 -12.88 -2.78
N PRO A 151 -9.16 -13.18 -2.19
CA PRO A 151 -10.44 -12.99 -2.87
C PRO A 151 -10.99 -11.57 -2.76
N ASP A 152 -10.72 -10.87 -1.65
CA ASP A 152 -11.16 -9.50 -1.41
C ASP A 152 -10.17 -8.48 -1.98
N PHE A 153 -10.67 -7.33 -2.43
CA PHE A 153 -9.87 -6.27 -3.06
C PHE A 153 -10.20 -4.87 -2.54
N ASP A 154 -11.13 -4.73 -1.59
CA ASP A 154 -11.57 -3.43 -1.07
C ASP A 154 -10.45 -2.65 -0.39
N TYR A 155 -9.43 -3.34 0.12
CA TYR A 155 -8.24 -2.72 0.71
C TYR A 155 -7.48 -1.80 -0.28
N GLU A 156 -7.66 -1.99 -1.59
CA GLU A 156 -7.03 -1.20 -2.65
C GLU A 156 -7.72 0.16 -2.85
N ASN A 157 -8.97 0.32 -2.38
CA ASN A 157 -9.83 1.48 -2.64
C ASN A 157 -9.83 2.52 -1.50
N TRP A 158 -8.89 2.42 -0.55
CA TRP A 158 -8.76 3.37 0.54
C TRP A 158 -7.74 4.44 0.22
N SER A 159 -8.15 5.71 0.39
CA SER A 159 -7.30 6.88 0.19
C SER A 159 -7.06 7.62 1.51
N TRP A 160 -5.82 8.03 1.75
CA TRP A 160 -5.48 8.87 2.90
C TRP A 160 -5.64 10.34 2.53
N GLU A 161 -6.42 11.08 3.31
CA GLU A 161 -6.63 12.52 3.13
C GLU A 161 -6.29 13.27 4.41
N ALA A 162 -5.56 14.38 4.27
CA ALA A 162 -5.18 15.22 5.41
C ALA A 162 -6.36 16.07 5.91
N HIS A 163 -6.29 16.52 7.16
CA HIS A 163 -7.33 17.36 7.75
C HIS A 163 -7.33 18.78 7.18
N ASP A 164 -6.15 19.39 7.05
CA ASP A 164 -6.02 20.83 6.84
C ASP A 164 -5.65 21.20 5.39
N CYS A 165 -5.44 20.21 4.52
CA CYS A 165 -5.18 20.45 3.10
C CYS A 165 -5.47 19.24 2.21
N VAL A 166 -5.47 19.50 0.91
CA VAL A 166 -5.63 18.46 -0.11
C VAL A 166 -4.28 17.81 -0.41
N ILE A 167 -4.23 16.48 -0.29
CA ILE A 167 -3.08 15.71 -0.77
C ILE A 167 -3.29 15.46 -2.27
N PRO A 168 -2.39 15.88 -3.16
CA PRO A 168 -2.55 15.63 -4.58
C PRO A 168 -2.57 14.12 -4.86
N ARG A 169 -3.46 13.69 -5.77
CA ARG A 169 -3.45 12.32 -6.29
C ARG A 169 -2.12 12.05 -6.99
N PHE A 170 -1.59 10.83 -6.86
CA PHE A 170 -0.32 10.48 -7.50
C PHE A 170 -0.42 10.60 -9.02
N ASN A 171 0.51 11.33 -9.62
CA ASN A 171 0.64 11.45 -11.07
C ASN A 171 2.03 10.98 -11.49
N GLY A 172 2.12 9.76 -12.02
CA GLY A 172 3.40 9.15 -12.38
C GLY A 172 4.15 9.92 -13.47
N ARG A 173 3.44 10.57 -14.40
CA ARG A 173 4.07 11.35 -15.47
C ARG A 173 4.68 12.63 -14.92
N ASP A 174 3.99 13.30 -14.01
CA ASP A 174 4.52 14.47 -13.31
C ASP A 174 5.71 14.09 -12.41
N MET A 175 5.60 13.00 -11.64
CA MET A 175 6.70 12.46 -10.85
C MET A 175 7.94 12.19 -11.71
N LEU A 176 7.80 11.51 -12.86
CA LEU A 176 8.91 11.27 -13.80
C LEU A 176 9.52 12.57 -14.35
N ARG A 177 8.71 13.60 -14.64
CA ARG A 177 9.23 14.91 -15.09
C ARG A 177 10.05 15.59 -14.01
N ARG A 178 9.59 15.57 -12.76
CA ARG A 178 10.29 16.16 -11.61
C ARG A 178 11.58 15.44 -11.26
N LEU A 179 11.60 14.14 -11.47
CA LEU A 179 12.77 13.29 -11.28
C LEU A 179 13.68 13.23 -12.51
N ARG A 180 13.39 13.97 -13.59
CA ARG A 180 14.18 13.91 -14.83
C ARG A 180 15.66 14.15 -14.55
N GLY A 181 16.50 13.21 -14.99
CA GLY A 181 17.94 13.25 -14.78
C GLY A 181 18.40 12.94 -13.35
N LYS A 182 17.48 12.55 -12.45
CA LYS A 182 17.77 12.31 -11.02
C LYS A 182 17.90 10.82 -10.70
N ARG A 183 18.69 10.55 -9.67
CA ARG A 183 18.84 9.25 -9.00
C ARG A 183 18.15 9.27 -7.64
N VAL A 184 17.20 8.35 -7.46
CA VAL A 184 16.49 8.10 -6.20
C VAL A 184 17.00 6.80 -5.61
N ILE A 185 17.40 6.81 -4.34
CA ILE A 185 17.75 5.60 -3.61
C ILE A 185 16.77 5.36 -2.46
N ILE A 186 16.40 4.10 -2.25
CA ILE A 186 15.59 3.63 -1.13
C ILE A 186 16.44 2.60 -0.39
N VAL A 187 16.85 2.91 0.83
CA VAL A 187 17.81 2.11 1.60
C VAL A 187 17.13 1.66 2.88
N GLY A 188 17.18 0.36 3.18
CA GLY A 188 16.61 -0.12 4.44
C GLY A 188 16.22 -1.58 4.44
N ASP A 189 15.22 -1.88 5.25
CA ASP A 189 14.73 -3.25 5.46
C ASP A 189 13.72 -3.70 4.38
N SER A 190 13.03 -4.81 4.64
CA SER A 190 12.05 -5.39 3.73
C SER A 190 10.83 -4.51 3.47
N LEU A 191 10.54 -3.54 4.34
CA LEU A 191 9.42 -2.62 4.16
C LEU A 191 9.82 -1.48 3.22
N ASN A 192 11.08 -1.05 3.22
CA ASN A 192 11.58 -0.16 2.16
C ASN A 192 11.68 -0.88 0.81
N ARG A 193 11.99 -2.18 0.79
CA ARG A 193 11.83 -2.98 -0.44
C ARG A 193 10.37 -2.97 -0.92
N ASN A 194 9.42 -3.13 0.00
CA ASN A 194 7.99 -3.08 -0.30
C ASN A 194 7.58 -1.71 -0.87
N GLN A 195 8.10 -0.61 -0.33
CA GLN A 195 7.89 0.74 -0.88
C GLN A 195 8.54 0.93 -2.25
N TRP A 196 9.75 0.38 -2.46
CA TRP A 196 10.42 0.43 -3.75
C TRP A 196 9.65 -0.34 -4.82
N GLU A 197 9.14 -1.54 -4.52
CA GLU A 197 8.32 -2.33 -5.45
C GLU A 197 7.06 -1.56 -5.87
N SER A 198 6.42 -0.88 -4.91
CA SER A 198 5.29 0.04 -5.18
C SER A 198 5.69 1.22 -6.06
N LEU A 199 6.76 1.94 -5.73
CA LEU A 199 7.18 3.12 -6.49
C LEU A 199 7.59 2.74 -7.92
N ALA A 200 8.35 1.65 -8.06
CA ALA A 200 8.72 1.12 -9.36
C ALA A 200 7.49 0.76 -10.18
N CYS A 201 6.45 0.15 -9.58
CA CYS A 201 5.22 -0.18 -10.27
C CYS A 201 4.38 1.04 -10.68
N LEU A 202 4.23 2.02 -9.78
CA LEU A 202 3.59 3.32 -10.05
C LEU A 202 4.23 4.05 -11.25
N LEU A 203 5.56 3.99 -11.38
CA LEU A 203 6.28 4.61 -12.48
C LEU A 203 6.26 3.74 -13.75
N TYR A 204 6.38 2.42 -13.59
CA TYR A 204 6.34 1.46 -14.69
C TYR A 204 5.00 1.49 -15.42
N SER A 205 3.87 1.56 -14.69
CA SER A 205 2.53 1.62 -15.29
C SER A 205 2.27 2.92 -16.09
N THR A 206 3.10 3.94 -15.90
CA THR A 206 2.97 5.25 -16.55
C THR A 206 3.59 5.30 -17.96
N ILE A 207 4.56 4.44 -18.25
CA ILE A 207 5.34 4.46 -19.50
C ILE A 207 5.41 3.08 -20.15
N PRO A 208 5.59 2.97 -21.49
CA PRO A 208 5.67 1.68 -22.14
C PRO A 208 6.81 0.82 -21.58
N PRO A 209 6.61 -0.49 -21.36
CA PRO A 209 7.64 -1.41 -20.86
C PRO A 209 8.99 -1.33 -21.60
N SER A 210 8.97 -1.14 -22.93
CA SER A 210 10.18 -1.01 -23.76
C SER A 210 11.07 0.18 -23.39
N ARG A 211 10.47 1.22 -22.78
CA ARG A 211 11.12 2.44 -22.29
C ARG A 211 11.60 2.32 -20.84
N THR A 212 11.47 1.15 -20.24
CA THR A 212 11.97 0.85 -18.90
C THR A 212 13.18 -0.07 -18.96
N HIS A 213 13.98 -0.06 -17.90
CA HIS A 213 14.96 -1.10 -17.61
C HIS A 213 14.82 -1.50 -16.14
N LEU A 214 14.87 -2.79 -15.87
CA LEU A 214 14.74 -3.38 -14.55
C LEU A 214 15.95 -4.28 -14.30
N ASP A 215 16.68 -4.02 -13.22
CA ASP A 215 17.63 -4.97 -12.66
C ASP A 215 17.05 -5.55 -11.37
N LEU A 216 16.73 -6.84 -11.44
CA LEU A 216 16.15 -7.62 -10.36
C LEU A 216 17.00 -8.86 -10.05
N SER A 217 18.23 -8.90 -10.58
CA SER A 217 19.14 -10.04 -10.47
C SER A 217 19.53 -10.33 -9.01
N SER A 218 19.51 -9.29 -8.17
CA SER A 218 19.84 -9.37 -6.75
C SER A 218 18.62 -9.18 -5.85
N GLY A 219 18.64 -9.87 -4.71
CA GLY A 219 17.75 -9.59 -3.57
C GLY A 219 18.21 -8.38 -2.74
N TYR A 220 19.49 -8.01 -2.88
CA TYR A 220 20.16 -6.98 -2.09
C TYR A 220 20.24 -5.62 -2.80
N TYR A 221 20.17 -5.61 -4.13
CA TYR A 221 20.18 -4.41 -4.95
C TYR A 221 19.15 -4.56 -6.07
N LYS A 222 18.33 -3.53 -6.28
CA LYS A 222 17.33 -3.52 -7.36
C LYS A 222 17.28 -2.16 -8.03
N VAL A 223 17.04 -2.15 -9.34
CA VAL A 223 17.02 -0.91 -10.13
C VAL A 223 15.77 -0.88 -11.01
N PHE A 224 15.07 0.25 -10.99
CA PHE A 224 14.14 0.67 -12.01
C PHE A 224 14.70 1.89 -12.72
N LYS A 225 14.72 1.89 -14.05
CA LYS A 225 15.14 3.03 -14.87
C LYS A 225 14.09 3.38 -15.91
N ALA A 226 13.64 4.64 -15.88
CA ALA A 226 12.81 5.22 -16.94
C ALA A 226 13.71 5.90 -17.97
N LYS A 227 13.91 5.27 -19.13
CA LYS A 227 14.94 5.68 -20.12
C LYS A 227 14.69 7.09 -20.66
N ASP A 228 13.45 7.40 -21.05
CA ASP A 228 13.08 8.67 -21.69
C ASP A 228 13.18 9.89 -20.73
N TYR A 229 13.24 9.63 -19.42
CA TYR A 229 13.38 10.66 -18.39
C TYR A 229 14.77 10.65 -17.75
N ASN A 230 15.60 9.65 -18.05
CA ASN A 230 16.85 9.39 -17.36
C ASN A 230 16.70 9.40 -15.82
N VAL A 231 15.66 8.72 -15.33
CA VAL A 231 15.39 8.57 -13.89
C VAL A 231 15.85 7.18 -13.47
N THR A 232 16.59 7.05 -12.36
CA THR A 232 16.83 5.76 -11.70
C THR A 232 16.23 5.74 -10.30
N VAL A 233 15.59 4.62 -9.94
CA VAL A 233 15.06 4.35 -8.61
C VAL A 233 15.66 3.04 -8.14
N GLU A 234 16.47 3.11 -7.09
CA GLU A 234 17.34 2.02 -6.65
C GLU A 234 16.97 1.59 -5.24
N PHE A 235 17.03 0.30 -4.97
CA PHE A 235 16.86 -0.25 -3.63
C PHE A 235 18.17 -0.86 -3.14
N TYR A 236 18.59 -0.52 -1.93
CA TYR A 236 19.71 -1.15 -1.23
C TYR A 236 19.21 -1.85 0.03
N TRP A 237 19.40 -3.17 0.09
CA TRP A 237 19.12 -3.97 1.27
C TRP A 237 20.09 -3.62 2.38
N ASN A 238 19.57 -2.95 3.40
CA ASN A 238 20.32 -2.61 4.57
C ASN A 238 19.39 -2.44 5.79
N PRO A 239 18.94 -3.54 6.40
CA PRO A 239 17.92 -3.51 7.44
C PRO A 239 18.35 -2.81 8.73
N PHE A 240 19.65 -2.57 8.91
CA PHE A 240 20.24 -1.97 10.10
C PHE A 240 20.95 -0.64 9.84
N LEU A 241 21.11 -0.23 8.58
CA LEU A 241 21.96 0.86 8.07
C LEU A 241 23.47 0.66 8.32
N VAL A 242 23.82 0.14 9.49
CA VAL A 242 25.17 -0.24 9.88
C VAL A 242 25.58 -1.60 9.33
N GLN A 243 26.89 -1.87 9.32
CA GLN A 243 27.46 -3.10 8.77
C GLN A 243 26.99 -4.32 9.58
N PHE A 244 26.48 -5.31 8.86
CA PHE A 244 26.02 -6.58 9.42
C PHE A 244 26.75 -7.75 8.76
N ASP A 245 27.60 -8.42 9.52
CA ASP A 245 28.28 -9.64 9.08
C ASP A 245 27.37 -10.84 9.36
N SER A 246 26.73 -11.33 8.29
CA SER A 246 25.77 -12.42 8.37
C SER A 246 26.29 -13.74 7.81
N ILE A 247 27.49 -13.75 7.23
CA ILE A 247 28.02 -14.90 6.47
C ILE A 247 28.53 -15.97 7.43
N ASN A 248 29.34 -15.55 8.39
CA ASN A 248 29.95 -16.46 9.36
C ASN A 248 29.29 -16.32 10.73
N ALA A 249 29.25 -17.42 11.48
CA ALA A 249 28.87 -17.38 12.89
C ALA A 249 30.11 -17.04 13.75
N PRO A 250 29.96 -16.25 14.83
CA PRO A 250 28.74 -15.55 15.23
C PRO A 250 28.41 -14.41 14.24
N LYS A 251 27.12 -14.17 14.00
CA LYS A 251 26.64 -13.04 13.19
C LYS A 251 26.83 -11.75 13.99
N ILE A 252 27.52 -10.76 13.41
CA ILE A 252 27.96 -9.57 14.14
C ILE A 252 27.31 -8.33 13.54
N LEU A 253 26.64 -7.54 14.38
CA LEU A 253 26.16 -6.20 14.02
C LEU A 253 27.11 -5.12 14.53
N ARG A 254 27.76 -4.40 13.61
CA ARG A 254 28.82 -3.44 13.93
C ARG A 254 28.28 -2.01 14.04
N LEU A 255 27.96 -1.57 15.25
CA LEU A 255 27.12 -0.40 15.48
C LEU A 255 27.76 0.94 15.09
N GLU A 256 29.09 1.00 15.07
CA GLU A 256 29.87 2.23 14.78
C GLU A 256 30.45 2.24 13.36
N LYS A 257 30.04 1.30 12.51
CA LYS A 257 30.46 1.21 11.11
C LYS A 257 29.24 1.19 10.21
N LEU A 258 29.13 2.16 9.32
CA LEU A 258 28.09 2.14 8.30
C LEU A 258 28.37 0.99 7.31
N ASP A 259 27.32 0.45 6.72
CA ASP A 259 27.47 -0.63 5.73
C ASP A 259 28.28 -0.17 4.51
N LEU A 260 28.96 -1.13 3.86
CA LEU A 260 29.80 -0.86 2.69
C LEU A 260 29.01 -0.28 1.51
N SER A 261 27.72 -0.62 1.38
CA SER A 261 26.86 -0.04 0.35
C SER A 261 26.69 1.48 0.48
N SER A 262 27.04 2.08 1.63
CA SER A 262 26.98 3.53 1.83
C SER A 262 27.80 4.34 0.84
N GLN A 263 28.89 3.77 0.31
CA GLN A 263 29.68 4.41 -0.75
C GLN A 263 28.84 4.68 -2.01
N HIS A 264 27.85 3.84 -2.29
CA HIS A 264 26.96 3.98 -3.45
C HIS A 264 25.78 4.94 -3.21
N TRP A 265 25.49 5.28 -1.95
CA TRP A 265 24.42 6.22 -1.63
C TRP A 265 24.79 7.66 -1.98
N GLN A 266 26.08 7.99 -1.89
CA GLN A 266 26.59 9.35 -2.12
C GLN A 266 26.26 9.87 -3.51
N GLY A 267 25.78 11.11 -3.59
CA GLY A 267 25.44 11.77 -4.84
C GLY A 267 24.07 11.40 -5.42
N ALA A 268 23.24 10.62 -4.71
CA ALA A 268 21.83 10.50 -5.08
C ALA A 268 21.11 11.83 -4.83
N ASP A 269 20.15 12.19 -5.69
CA ASP A 269 19.37 13.43 -5.57
C ASP A 269 18.28 13.31 -4.50
N ILE A 270 17.74 12.10 -4.31
CA ILE A 270 16.76 11.79 -3.27
C ILE A 270 17.17 10.50 -2.59
N MET A 271 17.25 10.54 -1.26
CA MET A 271 17.53 9.37 -0.44
C MET A 271 16.35 9.10 0.50
N VAL A 272 15.82 7.87 0.50
CA VAL A 272 14.75 7.45 1.43
C VAL A 272 15.27 6.31 2.29
N PHE A 273 15.51 6.59 3.57
CA PHE A 273 16.01 5.62 4.54
C PHE A 273 14.89 5.05 5.40
N ASN A 274 15.03 3.81 5.87
CA ASN A 274 14.30 3.31 7.03
C ASN A 274 15.14 2.27 7.78
N THR A 275 14.81 2.08 9.05
CA THR A 275 15.31 0.97 9.86
C THR A 275 14.41 0.80 11.08
N GLY A 276 14.37 -0.40 11.67
CA GLY A 276 13.60 -0.66 12.90
C GLY A 276 12.92 -2.01 12.94
N HIS A 277 12.27 -2.44 11.85
CA HIS A 277 11.48 -3.69 11.83
C HIS A 277 12.33 -4.92 12.19
N TRP A 278 13.56 -4.99 11.67
CA TRP A 278 14.47 -6.10 11.93
C TRP A 278 15.11 -6.06 13.33
N TRP A 279 15.11 -4.90 14.00
CA TRP A 279 15.71 -4.74 15.33
C TRP A 279 14.88 -5.41 16.43
N VAL A 280 13.57 -5.51 16.22
CA VAL A 280 12.63 -6.07 17.21
C VAL A 280 12.39 -7.57 17.04
N HIS A 281 12.99 -8.21 16.04
CA HIS A 281 12.90 -9.66 15.87
C HIS A 281 13.55 -10.42 17.03
N ARG A 282 12.88 -11.48 17.49
CA ARG A 282 13.29 -12.33 18.62
C ARG A 282 13.34 -13.81 18.21
N GLY A 283 13.97 -14.64 19.07
CA GLY A 283 14.09 -16.07 18.88
C GLY A 283 14.77 -16.41 17.55
N LYS A 284 14.21 -17.37 16.80
CA LYS A 284 14.74 -17.82 15.50
C LYS A 284 14.84 -16.74 14.41
N PHE A 285 14.20 -15.58 14.60
CA PHE A 285 14.22 -14.46 13.66
C PHE A 285 15.18 -13.35 14.08
N LYS A 286 15.79 -13.42 15.28
CA LYS A 286 16.86 -12.50 15.68
C LYS A 286 17.98 -12.60 14.65
N ALA A 287 18.39 -11.46 14.10
CA ALA A 287 19.31 -11.46 12.96
C ALA A 287 20.78 -11.64 13.39
N TRP A 288 21.18 -11.05 14.53
CA TRP A 288 22.55 -11.05 15.00
C TRP A 288 22.71 -11.88 16.28
N ASP A 289 23.94 -12.36 16.49
CA ASP A 289 24.35 -13.06 17.71
C ASP A 289 25.01 -12.07 18.67
N LEU A 290 25.94 -11.27 18.16
CA LEU A 290 26.75 -10.29 18.91
C LEU A 290 26.68 -8.89 18.31
N PHE A 291 26.99 -7.88 19.11
CA PHE A 291 27.29 -6.53 18.66
C PHE A 291 28.79 -6.27 18.67
N GLU A 292 29.30 -5.49 17.72
CA GLU A 292 30.60 -4.81 17.87
C GLU A 292 30.34 -3.36 18.29
N TYR A 293 30.84 -3.00 19.47
CA TYR A 293 30.74 -1.66 20.05
C TYR A 293 32.05 -1.26 20.73
N LYS A 294 32.57 -0.07 20.43
CA LYS A 294 33.86 0.45 20.91
C LYS A 294 35.02 -0.51 20.65
N GLY A 295 35.01 -1.17 19.49
CA GLY A 295 36.02 -2.14 19.08
C GLY A 295 35.99 -3.48 19.83
N ARG A 296 34.93 -3.76 20.60
CA ARG A 296 34.77 -5.02 21.35
C ARG A 296 33.49 -5.75 20.92
N LEU A 297 33.56 -7.08 20.91
CA LEU A 297 32.37 -7.91 20.77
C LEU A 297 31.64 -7.99 22.11
N VAL A 298 30.33 -7.73 22.09
CA VAL A 298 29.45 -7.78 23.26
C VAL A 298 28.20 -8.59 22.91
N ASP A 299 27.83 -9.50 23.78
CA ASP A 299 26.61 -10.31 23.71
C ASP A 299 25.41 -9.61 24.37
N GLU A 300 25.66 -8.82 25.42
CA GLU A 300 24.66 -8.07 26.16
C GLU A 300 24.77 -6.56 25.94
N LEU A 301 23.88 -6.04 25.09
CA LEU A 301 23.62 -4.60 24.97
C LEU A 301 22.12 -4.38 24.87
N LYS A 302 21.59 -3.41 25.64
CA LYS A 302 20.17 -3.03 25.54
C LYS A 302 19.86 -2.63 24.09
N LEU A 303 18.74 -3.12 23.56
CA LEU A 303 18.36 -2.90 22.16
C LEU A 303 18.31 -1.41 21.82
N GLU A 304 17.73 -0.61 22.70
CA GLU A 304 17.62 0.85 22.57
C GLU A 304 19.01 1.50 22.47
N SER A 305 19.95 1.06 23.30
CA SER A 305 21.32 1.58 23.27
C SER A 305 22.04 1.19 21.98
N ALA A 306 21.86 -0.05 21.51
CA ALA A 306 22.42 -0.49 20.24
C ALA A 306 21.85 0.30 19.06
N PHE A 307 20.53 0.50 19.04
CA PHE A 307 19.83 1.26 18.02
C PHE A 307 20.23 2.74 18.02
N GLU A 308 20.36 3.37 19.20
CA GLU A 308 20.79 4.76 19.32
C GLU A 308 22.21 4.97 18.78
N VAL A 309 23.13 4.03 19.03
CA VAL A 309 24.48 4.09 18.45
C VAL A 309 24.42 3.95 16.92
N ALA A 310 23.67 2.98 16.39
CA ALA A 310 23.56 2.78 14.95
C ALA A 310 22.91 3.97 14.22
N MET A 311 21.85 4.54 14.80
CA MET A 311 21.19 5.74 14.28
C MET A 311 22.13 6.94 14.29
N ARG A 312 22.95 7.12 15.35
CA ARG A 312 23.98 8.15 15.40
C ARG A 312 25.06 7.95 14.33
N THR A 313 25.49 6.71 14.09
CA THR A 313 26.46 6.38 13.02
C THR A 313 25.92 6.77 11.65
N TRP A 314 24.67 6.43 11.34
CA TRP A 314 24.00 6.85 10.11
C TRP A 314 23.85 8.38 10.01
N ALA A 315 23.40 9.03 11.08
CA ALA A 315 23.20 10.48 11.12
C ALA A 315 24.52 11.24 10.86
N ASN A 316 25.60 10.83 11.51
CA ASN A 316 26.93 11.40 11.30
C ASN A 316 27.38 11.26 9.84
N TRP A 317 27.11 10.11 9.21
CA TRP A 317 27.45 9.92 7.80
C TRP A 317 26.65 10.85 6.89
N ILE A 318 25.34 11.02 7.15
CA ILE A 318 24.51 11.97 6.39
C ILE A 318 25.07 13.39 6.54
N ASP A 319 25.36 13.81 7.78
CA ASP A 319 25.92 15.13 8.08
C ASP A 319 27.31 15.36 7.47
N GLN A 320 28.05 14.32 7.12
CA GLN A 320 29.37 14.46 6.49
C GLN A 320 29.34 14.40 4.97
N ASN A 321 28.38 13.66 4.38
CA ASN A 321 28.45 13.27 2.97
C ASN A 321 27.33 13.87 2.10
N VAL A 322 26.28 14.44 2.69
CA VAL A 322 25.14 14.99 1.94
C VAL A 322 25.36 16.46 1.58
N ASN A 323 25.23 16.76 0.28
CA ASN A 323 25.18 18.13 -0.23
C ASN A 323 23.73 18.63 -0.29
N LEU A 324 23.38 19.56 0.61
CA LEU A 324 22.03 20.12 0.76
C LEU A 324 21.50 20.86 -0.47
N THR A 325 22.38 21.30 -1.38
CA THR A 325 21.95 21.98 -2.62
C THR A 325 21.48 21.01 -3.69
N LYS A 326 21.83 19.73 -3.58
CA LYS A 326 21.55 18.69 -4.59
C LYS A 326 20.67 17.56 -4.06
N THR A 327 20.85 17.19 -2.81
CA THR A 327 20.26 15.99 -2.24
C THR A 327 19.20 16.34 -1.20
N THR A 328 18.02 15.74 -1.36
CA THR A 328 16.98 15.69 -0.32
C THR A 328 17.03 14.34 0.39
N VAL A 329 17.04 14.36 1.72
CA VAL A 329 17.04 13.13 2.55
C VAL A 329 15.70 12.98 3.23
N TYR A 330 15.12 11.79 3.12
CA TYR A 330 13.94 11.33 3.81
C TYR A 330 14.30 10.20 4.77
N PHE A 331 13.63 10.18 5.91
CA PHE A 331 13.56 9.00 6.77
C PHE A 331 12.10 8.60 6.90
N ARG A 332 11.78 7.38 6.46
CA ARG A 332 10.45 6.79 6.60
C ARG A 332 10.29 6.25 8.00
N SER A 333 9.23 6.68 8.67
CA SER A 333 8.90 6.17 9.99
C SER A 333 8.58 4.68 9.96
N ILE A 334 8.43 4.09 11.15
CA ILE A 334 8.21 2.67 11.31
C ILE A 334 6.91 2.22 10.60
N SER A 335 7.02 1.13 9.83
CA SER A 335 5.84 0.38 9.40
C SER A 335 5.29 -0.42 10.58
N PRO A 336 4.01 -0.26 10.95
CA PRO A 336 3.41 -1.07 11.99
C PRO A 336 3.22 -2.52 11.54
N GLU A 337 3.01 -3.39 12.52
CA GLU A 337 2.67 -4.79 12.34
C GLU A 337 1.37 -5.11 13.11
N HIS A 338 0.58 -6.05 12.60
CA HIS A 338 -0.65 -6.50 13.24
C HIS A 338 -0.52 -7.95 13.72
N LYS A 339 0.40 -8.19 14.67
CA LYS A 339 0.65 -9.50 15.30
C LYS A 339 -0.13 -9.63 16.63
N GLY A 340 -0.31 -10.85 17.11
CA GLY A 340 -1.01 -11.15 18.39
C GLY A 340 -2.39 -11.79 18.21
N GLN A 341 -3.23 -11.76 19.26
CA GLN A 341 -4.53 -12.46 19.30
C GLN A 341 -5.47 -12.07 18.15
N ASN A 342 -5.44 -10.80 17.71
CA ASN A 342 -6.34 -10.31 16.66
C ASN A 342 -5.74 -10.31 15.24
N GLY A 343 -4.43 -10.57 15.10
CA GLY A 343 -3.71 -10.76 13.83
C GLY A 343 -4.11 -9.84 12.67
N CYS A 344 -3.81 -10.29 11.45
CA CYS A 344 -4.33 -9.72 10.19
C CYS A 344 -5.11 -10.76 9.36
N TYR A 345 -5.38 -11.94 9.92
CA TYR A 345 -6.14 -12.98 9.23
C TYR A 345 -7.63 -12.64 9.16
N ASN A 346 -8.25 -12.81 7.98
CA ASN A 346 -9.65 -12.45 7.70
C ASN A 346 -10.01 -10.99 8.03
N LYS A 347 -9.03 -10.08 7.99
CA LYS A 347 -9.28 -8.63 8.12
C LYS A 347 -9.37 -8.03 6.72
N THR A 348 -10.54 -7.50 6.38
CA THR A 348 -10.83 -6.92 5.06
C THR A 348 -11.20 -5.45 5.12
N GLN A 349 -11.29 -4.88 6.32
CA GLN A 349 -11.62 -3.48 6.57
C GLN A 349 -10.58 -2.84 7.51
N PRO A 350 -10.27 -1.54 7.34
CA PRO A 350 -9.42 -0.80 8.26
C PRO A 350 -9.97 -0.77 9.68
N ILE A 351 -9.08 -0.52 10.64
CA ILE A 351 -9.44 -0.21 12.01
C ILE A 351 -9.94 1.23 12.05
N THR A 352 -11.23 1.41 12.36
CA THR A 352 -11.90 2.71 12.45
C THR A 352 -11.68 3.40 13.79
N ASP A 353 -11.29 2.65 14.82
CA ASP A 353 -10.94 3.20 16.14
C ASP A 353 -9.64 4.00 16.05
N MET A 354 -9.76 5.32 16.19
CA MET A 354 -8.63 6.26 16.15
C MET A 354 -7.74 6.18 17.39
N SER A 355 -8.20 5.54 18.47
CA SER A 355 -7.39 5.28 19.67
C SER A 355 -6.53 4.02 19.55
N TYR A 356 -6.69 3.26 18.47
CA TYR A 356 -5.91 2.05 18.24
C TYR A 356 -4.43 2.35 18.09
N VAL A 357 -3.61 1.71 18.92
CA VAL A 357 -2.15 1.80 18.86
C VAL A 357 -1.58 0.40 18.67
N THR A 358 -0.79 0.21 17.60
CA THR A 358 -0.05 -1.03 17.42
C THR A 358 1.10 -1.10 18.42
N HIS A 359 1.37 -2.29 18.95
CA HIS A 359 2.52 -2.54 19.82
C HIS A 359 3.84 -2.56 19.02
N PHE A 360 4.30 -1.39 18.59
CA PHE A 360 5.69 -1.19 18.18
C PHE A 360 6.44 -0.44 19.29
N SER A 361 7.75 -0.64 19.37
CA SER A 361 8.59 0.00 20.39
C SER A 361 8.57 1.53 20.27
N GLU A 362 7.84 2.18 21.18
CA GLU A 362 7.86 3.65 21.32
C GLU A 362 9.28 4.18 21.57
N SER A 363 10.13 3.40 22.23
CA SER A 363 11.51 3.78 22.51
C SER A 363 12.32 3.93 21.21
N LEU A 364 12.16 3.04 20.23
CA LEU A 364 12.82 3.17 18.93
C LEU A 364 12.32 4.41 18.16
N THR A 365 11.01 4.68 18.15
CA THR A 365 10.46 5.89 17.52
C THR A 365 11.05 7.16 18.14
N LYS A 366 11.08 7.23 19.48
CA LYS A 366 11.68 8.37 20.20
C LYS A 366 13.18 8.51 19.94
N ILE A 367 13.91 7.42 19.67
CA ILE A 367 15.32 7.49 19.27
C ILE A 367 15.45 8.09 17.87
N VAL A 368 14.60 7.67 16.91
CA VAL A 368 14.57 8.28 15.57
C VAL A 368 14.30 9.78 15.66
N ASP A 369 13.23 10.20 16.34
CA ASP A 369 12.84 11.61 16.46
C ASP A 369 13.95 12.47 17.11
N ARG A 370 14.57 11.94 18.19
CA ARG A 370 15.72 12.61 18.85
C ARG A 370 16.97 12.65 17.97
N THR A 371 17.18 11.66 17.11
CA THR A 371 18.31 11.63 16.18
C THR A 371 18.11 12.68 15.11
N LEU A 372 16.96 12.65 14.41
CA LEU A 372 16.65 13.57 13.32
C LEU A 372 16.65 15.03 13.76
N SER A 373 16.15 15.33 14.96
CA SER A 373 16.12 16.71 15.49
C SER A 373 17.49 17.31 15.83
N LYS A 374 18.54 16.48 15.93
CA LYS A 374 19.92 16.90 16.25
C LYS A 374 20.83 16.97 15.01
N MET A 375 20.35 16.51 13.85
CA MET A 375 21.15 16.47 12.63
C MET A 375 21.34 17.87 12.06
N ARG A 376 22.53 18.11 11.50
CA ARG A 376 22.84 19.35 10.77
C ARG A 376 22.14 19.38 9.41
N VAL A 377 22.10 18.24 8.72
CA VAL A 377 21.36 18.04 7.49
C VAL A 377 19.88 17.82 7.83
N PRO A 378 18.97 18.69 7.35
CA PRO A 378 17.54 18.50 7.59
C PRO A 378 17.07 17.22 6.89
N VAL A 379 16.54 16.28 7.67
CA VAL A 379 15.92 15.06 7.17
C VAL A 379 14.41 15.21 7.24
N ARG A 380 13.75 14.95 6.11
CA ARG A 380 12.29 14.97 6.01
C ARG A 380 11.73 13.67 6.56
N TYR A 381 10.90 13.77 7.59
CA TYR A 381 10.29 12.59 8.20
C TYR A 381 8.99 12.23 7.49
N LEU A 382 8.97 11.09 6.79
CA LEU A 382 7.74 10.53 6.24
C LEU A 382 7.04 9.77 7.37
N ASN A 383 6.22 10.47 8.16
CA ASN A 383 5.54 9.92 9.32
C ASN A 383 4.32 9.08 8.90
N ILE A 384 4.58 7.89 8.39
CA ILE A 384 3.57 6.95 7.90
C ILE A 384 3.02 6.04 9.00
N THR A 385 3.54 6.10 10.23
CA THR A 385 3.24 5.13 11.28
C THR A 385 1.76 5.13 11.61
N LYS A 386 1.23 6.27 12.05
CA LYS A 386 -0.16 6.42 12.52
C LYS A 386 -1.17 6.04 11.45
N LEU A 387 -1.05 6.60 10.25
CA LEU A 387 -1.95 6.26 9.14
C LEU A 387 -1.89 4.77 8.77
N SER A 388 -0.71 4.13 8.84
CA SER A 388 -0.57 2.71 8.51
C SER A 388 -1.09 1.79 9.61
N GLN A 389 -1.17 2.25 10.86
CA GLN A 389 -1.69 1.48 12.00
C GLN A 389 -3.17 1.12 11.83
N HIS A 390 -3.92 1.91 11.06
CA HIS A 390 -5.32 1.62 10.78
C HIS A 390 -5.51 0.54 9.70
N ARG A 391 -4.45 0.15 8.98
CA ARG A 391 -4.58 -0.62 7.73
C ARG A 391 -4.37 -2.12 7.89
N VAL A 392 -4.90 -2.71 8.96
CA VAL A 392 -4.82 -4.16 9.20
C VAL A 392 -5.30 -5.00 8.00
N ASP A 393 -6.22 -4.47 7.21
CA ASP A 393 -6.77 -5.04 5.98
C ASP A 393 -5.75 -5.18 4.85
N ALA A 394 -4.74 -4.32 4.78
CA ALA A 394 -3.84 -4.25 3.63
C ALA A 394 -2.62 -5.20 3.72
N HIS A 395 -2.55 -6.05 4.76
CA HIS A 395 -1.49 -7.05 4.89
C HIS A 395 -1.72 -8.26 3.96
N PRO A 396 -0.66 -8.92 3.46
CA PRO A 396 -0.79 -10.16 2.70
C PRO A 396 -1.44 -11.30 3.47
N SER A 397 -1.30 -11.34 4.79
CA SER A 397 -1.83 -12.42 5.61
C SER A 397 -1.35 -13.78 5.08
N VAL A 398 -2.24 -14.75 4.89
CA VAL A 398 -1.92 -16.08 4.34
C VAL A 398 -1.52 -16.04 2.87
N TYR A 399 -1.74 -14.93 2.17
CA TYR A 399 -1.47 -14.77 0.74
C TYR A 399 -0.04 -14.31 0.44
N ALA A 400 0.81 -14.09 1.44
CA ALA A 400 2.24 -13.86 1.19
C ALA A 400 2.93 -15.17 0.77
N LYS A 401 3.25 -15.38 -0.51
CA LYS A 401 4.01 -16.57 -0.95
C LYS A 401 5.52 -16.27 -0.88
N LYS A 402 6.28 -17.21 -0.32
CA LYS A 402 7.74 -17.24 -0.50
C LYS A 402 8.05 -18.27 -1.59
N LYS A 403 8.92 -17.91 -2.52
CA LYS A 403 9.35 -18.77 -3.63
C LYS A 403 9.71 -20.16 -3.10
N GLY A 404 9.09 -21.21 -3.64
CA GLY A 404 9.34 -22.60 -3.25
C GLY A 404 8.58 -23.11 -2.01
N GLN A 405 7.62 -22.35 -1.46
CA GLN A 405 6.71 -22.88 -0.44
C GLN A 405 5.50 -23.57 -1.07
N GLU A 406 5.52 -24.90 -1.03
CA GLU A 406 4.40 -25.78 -1.40
C GLU A 406 3.11 -25.45 -0.64
N LEU A 407 2.01 -25.31 -1.38
CA LEU A 407 0.65 -25.07 -0.84
C LEU A 407 0.26 -26.12 0.22
N ILE A 408 0.77 -27.35 0.08
CA ILE A 408 0.49 -28.48 0.97
C ILE A 408 1.00 -28.23 2.40
N LYS A 409 2.21 -27.67 2.55
CA LYS A 409 2.78 -27.39 3.89
C LYS A 409 2.07 -26.25 4.62
N ARG A 410 1.38 -25.37 3.88
CA ARG A 410 0.60 -24.25 4.46
C ARG A 410 -0.74 -24.73 5.03
N LYS A 411 -1.37 -25.73 4.41
CA LYS A 411 -2.65 -26.30 4.87
C LYS A 411 -2.56 -26.96 6.26
N LEU A 412 -1.37 -27.38 6.67
CA LEU A 412 -1.14 -28.10 7.93
C LEU A 412 -0.90 -27.19 9.14
N LYS A 413 -0.88 -25.86 8.97
CA LYS A 413 -0.60 -24.91 10.04
C LYS A 413 -1.79 -23.96 10.26
N PRO A 414 -2.05 -23.52 11.51
CA PRO A 414 -3.12 -22.56 11.76
C PRO A 414 -2.83 -21.26 10.99
N PRO A 415 -3.84 -20.64 10.34
CA PRO A 415 -3.66 -19.44 9.51
C PRO A 415 -2.89 -18.32 10.20
N GLN A 416 -3.11 -18.11 11.49
CA GLN A 416 -2.44 -17.12 12.31
C GLN A 416 -0.92 -17.33 12.37
N SER A 417 -0.45 -18.57 12.31
CA SER A 417 0.98 -18.92 12.38
C SER A 417 1.72 -18.76 11.05
N ILE A 418 0.99 -18.65 9.93
CA ILE A 418 1.55 -18.51 8.58
C ILE A 418 1.24 -17.15 7.94
N SER A 419 0.46 -16.31 8.62
CA SER A 419 0.07 -14.98 8.14
C SER A 419 1.25 -14.02 8.19
N ASP A 420 1.54 -13.36 7.08
CA ASP A 420 2.44 -12.20 7.05
C ASP A 420 1.62 -10.95 7.40
N CYS A 421 1.73 -10.51 8.66
CA CYS A 421 1.10 -9.29 9.18
C CYS A 421 2.13 -8.17 9.39
N SER A 422 3.17 -8.16 8.55
CA SER A 422 4.26 -7.20 8.61
C SER A 422 4.43 -6.49 7.27
N HIS A 423 4.47 -7.22 6.16
CA HIS A 423 4.55 -6.65 4.81
C HIS A 423 3.17 -6.23 4.30
N TRP A 424 3.09 -5.63 3.12
CA TRP A 424 1.86 -5.05 2.57
C TRP A 424 1.58 -5.59 1.16
N CYS A 425 0.31 -5.82 0.85
CA CYS A 425 -0.13 -6.12 -0.50
C CYS A 425 0.20 -4.97 -1.44
N LEU A 426 0.49 -5.30 -2.71
CA LEU A 426 0.61 -4.35 -3.81
C LEU A 426 -0.38 -4.70 -4.94
N PRO A 427 -1.19 -3.74 -5.42
CA PRO A 427 -1.35 -2.37 -4.90
C PRO A 427 -1.87 -2.35 -3.46
N GLY A 428 -1.65 -1.25 -2.73
CA GLY A 428 -2.02 -1.15 -1.32
C GLY A 428 -1.29 -0.05 -0.54
N MET A 429 -1.07 -0.29 0.76
CA MET A 429 -0.54 0.70 1.70
C MET A 429 0.72 1.45 1.23
N PRO A 430 1.75 0.78 0.65
CA PRO A 430 2.95 1.49 0.20
C PRO A 430 2.72 2.46 -0.96
N ASP A 431 1.63 2.32 -1.72
CA ASP A 431 1.26 3.30 -2.75
C ASP A 431 0.89 4.65 -2.10
N THR A 432 0.23 4.63 -0.94
CA THR A 432 -0.03 5.84 -0.14
C THR A 432 1.26 6.45 0.39
N TRP A 433 2.24 5.64 0.83
CA TRP A 433 3.54 6.17 1.24
C TRP A 433 4.24 6.90 0.09
N ASN A 434 4.14 6.36 -1.12
CA ASN A 434 4.70 6.97 -2.32
C ASN A 434 3.90 8.19 -2.81
N ARG A 435 2.57 8.23 -2.60
CA ARG A 435 1.77 9.46 -2.78
C ARG A 435 2.23 10.57 -1.83
N LEU A 436 2.50 10.24 -0.57
CA LEU A 436 2.98 11.21 0.43
C LEU A 436 4.41 11.70 0.11
N LEU A 437 5.29 10.80 -0.36
CA LEU A 437 6.61 11.19 -0.89
C LEU A 437 6.46 12.15 -2.07
N TYR A 438 5.60 11.82 -3.05
CA TYR A 438 5.29 12.68 -4.18
C TYR A 438 4.74 14.04 -3.74
N ALA A 439 3.76 14.07 -2.84
CA ALA A 439 3.19 15.31 -2.29
C ALA A 439 4.25 16.16 -1.58
N SER A 440 5.16 15.56 -0.81
CA SER A 440 6.28 16.29 -0.23
C SER A 440 7.14 16.94 -1.30
N LEU A 441 7.52 16.22 -2.36
CA LEU A 441 8.32 16.79 -3.45
C LEU A 441 7.63 17.97 -4.17
N LEU A 442 6.29 17.98 -4.21
CA LEU A 442 5.51 19.09 -4.76
C LEU A 442 5.59 20.34 -3.89
N LEU A 443 5.45 20.18 -2.57
CA LEU A 443 5.44 21.28 -1.62
C LEU A 443 6.79 22.01 -1.56
N ASP A 444 7.88 21.30 -1.85
CA ASP A 444 9.24 21.85 -1.81
C ASP A 444 9.69 22.51 -3.13
N HIS A 445 9.10 22.11 -4.25
CA HIS A 445 9.39 22.65 -5.58
C HIS A 445 8.09 22.87 -6.36
N PRO A 446 7.34 23.95 -6.07
CA PRO A 446 6.25 24.35 -6.94
C PRO A 446 6.85 24.74 -8.30
N ILE A 447 6.84 23.82 -9.25
CA ILE A 447 6.96 24.18 -10.67
C ILE A 447 5.72 25.01 -10.96
N ASP A 448 5.89 26.16 -11.63
CA ASP A 448 4.83 27.05 -12.09
C ASP A 448 3.83 26.31 -12.99
N SER A 449 2.98 25.49 -12.37
CA SER A 449 1.77 24.95 -12.96
C SER A 449 0.65 25.87 -12.46
N PRO A 450 -0.09 26.56 -13.35
CA PRO A 450 -1.17 27.47 -12.98
C PRO A 450 -2.24 26.84 -12.06
N SER A 451 -2.29 25.51 -11.97
CA SER A 451 -3.18 24.74 -11.11
C SER A 451 -2.73 24.65 -9.63
N LEU A 452 -1.53 25.12 -9.25
CA LEU A 452 -0.98 24.92 -7.90
C LEU A 452 -1.19 26.10 -6.93
N SER A 453 -1.54 27.29 -7.42
CA SER A 453 -1.81 28.46 -6.58
C SER A 453 -2.98 28.25 -5.60
N HIS A 454 -3.92 27.38 -5.95
CA HIS A 454 -5.07 27.02 -5.11
C HIS A 454 -4.77 25.95 -4.04
N LEU A 455 -3.63 25.26 -4.09
CA LEU A 455 -3.29 24.20 -3.13
C LEU A 455 -2.69 24.73 -1.82
N VAL A 456 -2.24 25.99 -1.80
CA VAL A 456 -1.71 26.69 -0.61
C VAL A 456 -2.74 27.67 -0.02
N SER A 457 -3.79 28.00 -0.78
CA SER A 457 -4.87 28.89 -0.38
C SER A 457 -6.17 28.10 -0.38
N GLY A 458 -6.52 27.52 0.77
CA GLY A 458 -7.84 26.91 0.99
C GLY A 458 -8.96 27.94 0.82
N LYS A 459 -9.48 28.07 -0.41
CA LYS A 459 -10.80 28.60 -0.71
C LYS A 459 -11.39 27.75 -1.82
N SER A 460 -12.33 26.90 -1.45
CA SER A 460 -13.30 26.33 -2.39
C SER A 460 -14.23 27.46 -2.84
N GLU A 461 -14.05 27.98 -4.04
CA GLU A 461 -15.12 28.71 -4.70
C GLU A 461 -16.12 27.69 -5.26
N ILE A 462 -17.26 27.60 -4.57
CA ILE A 462 -18.46 26.95 -5.06
C ILE A 462 -18.93 27.78 -6.26
N TYR A 463 -18.71 27.27 -7.48
CA TYR A 463 -19.40 27.79 -8.65
C TYR A 463 -20.83 27.27 -8.60
N HIS A 464 -21.75 28.12 -8.14
CA HIS A 464 -23.13 28.09 -8.59
C HIS A 464 -23.20 28.79 -9.94
N GLN A 465 -23.50 28.02 -10.99
CA GLN A 465 -24.35 28.46 -12.10
C GLN A 465 -25.04 27.25 -12.73
#